data_AF-A0A371PQS4-F1
#
_entry.id   AF-A0A371PQS4-F1
#
_cell.length_a   1.000
_cell.length_b   1.000
_cell.length_c   1.000
_cell.angle_alpha   90.00
_cell.angle_beta   90.00
_cell.angle_gamma   90.00
#
_symmetry.space_group_name_H-M   'P 1'
#
loop_
_entity.id
_entity.type
_entity.pdbx_description
1 polymer ?
#
loop_
_entity_poly.entity_id
_entity_poly.type
_entity_poly.pdbx_seq_one_letter_code
_entity_poly.pdbx_strand_id
1 'polypeptide(L)'
;MTFGFAPPPHVSPPASADPAARLGRMLEPAEWASAGIPLLRNPREVVAGLHDRHRPGPSTAIVAVLDPQERLTASASFTESAAAPDGWEFRNALLAHLRRVTPHDLRLRAPVRTAVLLYCREGEPRWTETDGAWMWGLRDACTLHGLRCGAYIALTPDRWQVLGEGRGGRRPRPSPMDKPATEPRRTGAVRMTAARRPAAPRPDVPRTAANLSVAQSRSAPRRTGGGAPEAHRHTAAR
;
A
#
# COMPACT_ATOMS: atom_id res chain seq x y z
N MET A 1 -48.48 -30.25 -1.69
CA MET A 1 -48.58 -28.81 -2.04
C MET A 1 -47.15 -28.31 -2.23
N THR A 2 -46.83 -27.70 -3.36
CA THR A 2 -45.45 -27.23 -3.66
C THR A 2 -45.44 -25.72 -3.69
N PHE A 3 -44.85 -25.09 -2.68
CA PHE A 3 -44.62 -23.65 -2.67
C PHE A 3 -43.29 -23.33 -3.34
N GLY A 4 -43.36 -22.93 -4.61
CA GLY A 4 -42.20 -22.37 -5.31
C GLY A 4 -41.96 -20.93 -4.86
N PHE A 5 -40.89 -20.69 -4.13
CA PHE A 5 -40.40 -19.33 -3.86
C PHE A 5 -39.52 -18.88 -5.04
N ALA A 6 -40.05 -17.99 -5.87
CA ALA A 6 -39.22 -17.23 -6.81
C ALA A 6 -38.38 -16.20 -6.02
N PRO A 7 -37.07 -16.06 -6.28
CA PRO A 7 -36.30 -14.96 -5.71
C PRO A 7 -36.79 -13.62 -6.31
N PRO A 8 -36.85 -12.54 -5.52
CA PRO A 8 -37.18 -11.23 -6.06
C PRO A 8 -36.09 -10.78 -7.06
N PRO A 9 -36.44 -9.98 -8.09
CA PRO A 9 -35.43 -9.40 -8.96
C PRO A 9 -34.49 -8.54 -8.12
N HIS A 10 -33.17 -8.76 -8.28
CA HIS A 10 -32.15 -7.93 -7.68
C HIS A 10 -32.19 -6.54 -8.32
N VAL A 11 -33.02 -5.65 -7.78
CA VAL A 11 -32.91 -4.22 -8.03
C VAL A 11 -31.62 -3.78 -7.35
N SER A 12 -30.55 -3.68 -8.14
CA SER A 12 -29.34 -2.97 -7.72
C SER A 12 -29.76 -1.60 -7.19
N PRO A 13 -29.33 -1.19 -5.98
CA PRO A 13 -29.62 0.16 -5.52
C PRO A 13 -29.06 1.15 -6.55
N PRO A 14 -29.76 2.27 -6.82
CA PRO A 14 -29.23 3.26 -7.74
C PRO A 14 -27.85 3.71 -7.25
N ALA A 15 -26.87 3.74 -8.16
CA ALA A 15 -25.60 4.43 -7.93
C ALA A 15 -25.90 5.84 -7.37
N SER A 16 -25.12 6.33 -6.41
CA SER A 16 -25.52 7.44 -5.52
C SER A 16 -25.73 8.76 -6.29
N ALA A 17 -26.92 8.91 -6.86
CA ALA A 17 -27.19 9.90 -7.90
C ALA A 17 -27.49 11.30 -7.33
N ASP A 18 -27.93 11.37 -6.07
CA ASP A 18 -28.26 12.63 -5.39
C ASP A 18 -27.06 13.61 -5.42
N PRO A 19 -27.16 14.72 -6.16
CA PRO A 19 -26.09 15.71 -6.22
C PRO A 19 -25.82 16.38 -4.85
N ALA A 20 -26.86 16.57 -4.03
CA ALA A 20 -26.71 17.22 -2.73
C ALA A 20 -25.92 16.32 -1.76
N ALA A 21 -26.22 15.01 -1.75
CA ALA A 21 -25.47 14.04 -0.98
C ALA A 21 -24.01 13.88 -1.44
N ARG A 22 -23.72 14.07 -2.74
CA ARG A 22 -22.34 14.08 -3.27
C ARG A 22 -21.57 15.35 -2.89
N LEU A 23 -22.20 16.52 -2.98
CA LEU A 23 -21.62 17.80 -2.55
C LEU A 23 -21.28 17.79 -1.05
N GLY A 24 -22.14 17.22 -0.20
CA GLY A 24 -21.85 16.99 1.22
C GLY A 24 -20.75 15.94 1.49
N ARG A 25 -20.22 15.29 0.45
CA ARG A 25 -19.14 14.28 0.50
C ARG A 25 -17.94 14.68 -0.35
N MET A 26 -17.70 15.98 -0.46
CA MET A 26 -16.51 16.59 -1.04
C MET A 26 -15.90 17.56 0.00
N LEU A 27 -14.64 17.94 -0.19
CA LEU A 27 -13.98 18.99 0.59
C LEU A 27 -13.32 20.01 -0.34
N GLU A 28 -13.57 21.28 -0.08
CA GLU A 28 -12.90 22.40 -0.75
C GLU A 28 -11.45 22.56 -0.26
N PRO A 29 -10.54 23.15 -1.06
CA PRO A 29 -9.14 23.37 -0.67
C PRO A 29 -8.97 24.13 0.65
N ALA A 30 -9.87 25.08 0.92
CA ALA A 30 -9.87 25.89 2.14
C ALA A 30 -10.28 25.09 3.38
N GLU A 31 -11.28 24.21 3.25
CA GLU A 31 -11.72 23.30 4.32
C GLU A 31 -10.62 22.27 4.63
N TRP A 32 -9.99 21.74 3.58
CA TRP A 32 -8.88 20.80 3.70
C TRP A 32 -7.66 21.43 4.40
N ALA A 33 -7.27 22.64 4.00
CA ALA A 33 -6.20 23.39 4.67
C ALA A 33 -6.54 23.72 6.13
N SER A 34 -7.80 24.04 6.42
CA SER A 34 -8.28 24.35 7.78
C SER A 34 -8.44 23.12 8.67
N ALA A 35 -8.43 21.90 8.12
CA ALA A 35 -8.63 20.65 8.87
C ALA A 35 -7.42 20.23 9.75
N GLY A 36 -6.32 21.00 9.75
CA GLY A 36 -5.15 20.72 10.58
C GLY A 36 -4.38 19.46 10.17
N ILE A 37 -4.38 19.15 8.87
CA ILE A 37 -3.68 17.98 8.32
C ILE A 37 -2.17 18.06 8.65
N PRO A 38 -1.53 17.00 9.15
CA PRO A 38 -0.12 17.02 9.50
C PRO A 38 0.75 17.18 8.26
N LEU A 39 1.58 18.23 8.25
CA LEU A 39 2.52 18.51 7.17
C LEU A 39 3.57 17.40 7.09
N LEU A 40 3.72 16.78 5.91
CA LEU A 40 4.82 15.83 5.66
C LEU A 40 6.18 16.52 5.80
N ARG A 41 7.13 15.93 6.53
CA ARG A 41 8.51 16.41 6.65
C ARG A 41 9.25 16.40 5.32
N ASN A 42 9.09 15.34 4.53
CA ASN A 42 9.69 15.22 3.20
C ASN A 42 8.72 14.62 2.16
N PRO A 43 7.79 15.41 1.59
CA PRO A 43 6.85 14.91 0.58
C PRO A 43 7.55 14.41 -0.68
N ARG A 44 8.75 14.90 -1.02
CA ARG A 44 9.51 14.45 -2.21
C ARG A 44 9.95 12.99 -2.08
N GLU A 45 10.42 12.57 -0.90
CA GLU A 45 10.81 11.18 -0.65
C GLU A 45 9.61 10.24 -0.65
N VAL A 46 8.48 10.65 -0.05
CA VAL A 46 7.22 9.89 -0.09
C VAL A 46 6.76 9.68 -1.54
N VAL A 47 6.70 10.76 -2.34
CA VAL A 47 6.28 10.69 -3.75
C VAL A 47 7.24 9.84 -4.59
N ALA A 48 8.55 9.97 -4.39
CA ALA A 48 9.54 9.16 -5.10
C ALA A 48 9.42 7.66 -4.74
N GLY A 49 9.32 7.32 -3.45
CA GLY A 49 9.20 5.94 -2.99
C GLY A 49 7.89 5.26 -3.42
N LEU A 50 6.78 6.00 -3.44
CA LEU A 50 5.51 5.48 -3.97
C LEU A 50 5.55 5.32 -5.49
N HIS A 51 6.15 6.26 -6.22
CA HIS A 51 6.28 6.18 -7.68
C HIS A 51 7.16 5.01 -8.11
N ASP A 52 8.29 4.79 -7.46
CA ASP A 52 9.21 3.67 -7.76
C ASP A 52 8.57 2.31 -7.45
N ARG A 53 7.91 2.19 -6.29
CA ARG A 53 7.23 0.96 -5.83
C ARG A 53 6.02 0.56 -6.67
N HIS A 54 5.17 1.52 -7.04
CA HIS A 54 3.87 1.23 -7.69
C HIS A 54 3.85 1.50 -9.19
N ARG A 55 4.83 2.23 -9.73
CA ARG A 55 4.93 2.64 -11.15
C ARG A 55 3.59 3.13 -11.72
N PRO A 56 2.91 4.08 -11.04
CA PRO A 56 1.51 4.36 -11.31
C PRO A 56 1.29 5.01 -12.68
N GLY A 57 0.28 4.50 -13.38
CA GLY A 57 -0.27 5.11 -14.59
C GLY A 57 -1.31 6.19 -14.27
N PRO A 58 -1.99 6.72 -15.30
CA PRO A 58 -3.15 7.60 -15.12
C PRO A 58 -4.26 6.93 -14.30
N SER A 59 -5.08 7.74 -13.62
CA SER A 59 -6.19 7.33 -12.75
C SER A 59 -5.82 6.30 -11.66
N THR A 60 -4.55 6.23 -11.27
CA THR A 60 -4.08 5.35 -10.19
C THR A 60 -4.06 6.10 -8.87
N ALA A 61 -4.87 5.63 -7.92
CA ALA A 61 -4.79 6.01 -6.51
C ALA A 61 -3.78 5.12 -5.78
N ILE A 62 -2.98 5.70 -4.88
CA ILE A 62 -2.09 4.98 -3.96
C ILE A 62 -2.36 5.47 -2.55
N VAL A 63 -2.93 4.60 -1.72
CA VAL A 63 -3.00 4.83 -0.28
C VAL A 63 -1.73 4.30 0.39
N ALA A 64 -1.14 5.12 1.24
CA ALA A 64 0.11 4.85 1.93
C ALA A 64 -0.06 5.08 3.44
N VAL A 65 0.63 4.29 4.26
CA VAL A 65 0.64 4.43 5.72
C VAL A 65 2.07 4.70 6.17
N LEU A 66 2.24 5.78 6.94
CA LEU A 66 3.49 6.19 7.55
C LEU A 66 3.52 5.85 9.04
N ASP A 67 4.69 5.47 9.56
CA ASP A 67 4.93 5.35 11.00
C ASP A 67 5.03 6.74 11.69
N PRO A 68 5.15 6.81 13.04
CA PRO A 68 5.30 8.08 13.76
C PRO A 68 6.57 8.86 13.40
N GLN A 69 7.53 8.24 12.72
CA GLN A 69 8.76 8.85 12.21
C GLN A 69 8.63 9.23 10.72
N GLU A 70 7.40 9.20 10.19
CA GLU A 70 7.00 9.49 8.81
C GLU A 70 7.60 8.56 7.74
N ARG A 71 8.04 7.35 8.13
CA ARG A 71 8.57 6.36 7.19
C ARG A 71 7.46 5.48 6.65
N LEU A 72 7.53 5.19 5.34
CA LEU A 72 6.54 4.39 4.62
C LEU A 72 6.54 2.92 5.09
N THR A 73 5.51 2.51 5.84
CA THR A 73 5.38 1.13 6.35
C THR A 73 4.54 0.23 5.46
N ALA A 74 3.50 0.77 4.83
CA ALA A 74 2.59 0.02 3.98
C ALA A 74 2.04 0.89 2.86
N SER A 75 1.70 0.30 1.72
CA SER A 75 1.02 1.01 0.63
C SER A 75 0.27 0.05 -0.30
N ALA A 76 -0.81 0.54 -0.91
CA ALA A 76 -1.56 -0.17 -1.94
C ALA A 76 -1.96 0.80 -3.06
N SER A 77 -1.73 0.38 -4.30
CA SER A 77 -2.22 1.05 -5.50
C SER A 77 -3.49 0.40 -6.02
N PHE A 78 -4.38 1.20 -6.60
CA PHE A 78 -5.58 0.77 -7.29
C PHE A 78 -5.99 1.79 -8.35
N THR A 79 -6.66 1.32 -9.40
CA THR A 79 -7.29 2.17 -10.41
C THR A 79 -8.68 2.52 -9.94
N GLU A 80 -9.04 3.79 -10.00
CA GLU A 80 -10.39 4.24 -9.67
C GLU A 80 -10.84 5.29 -10.69
N SER A 81 -12.06 5.15 -11.20
CA SER A 81 -12.55 5.90 -12.35
C SER A 81 -14.05 6.14 -12.25
N ALA A 82 -14.43 6.98 -11.29
CA ALA A 82 -15.81 7.44 -11.15
C ALA A 82 -16.12 8.51 -12.21
N ALA A 83 -17.12 8.26 -13.07
CA ALA A 83 -17.65 9.24 -14.02
C ALA A 83 -18.35 10.43 -13.32
N ALA A 84 -18.80 10.22 -12.08
CA ALA A 84 -19.25 11.25 -11.15
C ALA A 84 -18.58 10.98 -9.79
N PRO A 85 -17.61 11.80 -9.36
CA PRO A 85 -16.91 11.59 -8.09
C PRO A 85 -17.86 11.60 -6.88
N ASP A 86 -17.69 10.62 -5.98
CA ASP A 86 -18.38 10.57 -4.68
C ASP A 86 -17.38 10.13 -3.59
N GLY A 87 -17.21 10.96 -2.57
CA GLY A 87 -16.35 10.65 -1.43
C GLY A 87 -16.74 9.38 -0.67
N TRP A 88 -18.02 8.97 -0.71
CA TRP A 88 -18.48 7.70 -0.10
C TRP A 88 -17.89 6.47 -0.81
N GLU A 89 -17.83 6.49 -2.15
CA GLU A 89 -17.26 5.40 -2.94
C GLU A 89 -15.74 5.34 -2.74
N PHE A 90 -15.08 6.49 -2.86
CA PHE A 90 -13.64 6.63 -2.66
C PHE A 90 -13.20 6.21 -1.24
N ARG A 91 -13.96 6.57 -0.21
CA ARG A 91 -13.74 6.06 1.16
C ARG A 91 -13.83 4.54 1.24
N ASN A 92 -14.85 3.94 0.63
CA ASN A 92 -15.05 2.49 0.67
C ASN A 92 -13.89 1.76 -0.03
N ALA A 93 -13.42 2.28 -1.17
CA ALA A 93 -12.22 1.79 -1.83
C ALA A 93 -10.98 1.92 -0.93
N LEU A 94 -10.73 3.09 -0.35
CA LEU A 94 -9.62 3.33 0.59
C LEU A 94 -9.65 2.37 1.78
N LEU A 95 -10.80 2.17 2.42
CA LEU A 95 -10.96 1.22 3.53
C LEU A 95 -10.68 -0.23 3.10
N ALA A 96 -11.12 -0.65 1.92
CA ALA A 96 -10.82 -1.99 1.39
C ALA A 96 -9.30 -2.20 1.19
N HIS A 97 -8.58 -1.18 0.75
CA HIS A 97 -7.12 -1.23 0.60
C HIS A 97 -6.37 -1.13 1.93
N LEU A 98 -6.75 -0.21 2.82
CA LEU A 98 -6.15 -0.05 4.16
C LEU A 98 -6.22 -1.34 4.98
N ARG A 99 -7.40 -1.99 5.02
CA ARG A 99 -7.61 -3.26 5.73
C ARG A 99 -6.76 -4.42 5.22
N ARG A 100 -6.31 -4.39 3.96
CA ARG A 100 -5.40 -5.41 3.40
C ARG A 100 -3.94 -5.18 3.78
N VAL A 101 -3.49 -3.93 3.89
CA VAL A 101 -2.07 -3.61 4.07
C VAL A 101 -1.70 -3.19 5.50
N THR A 102 -2.67 -2.95 6.37
CA THR A 102 -2.42 -2.42 7.71
C THR A 102 -3.58 -2.73 8.67
N PRO A 103 -3.32 -3.37 9.84
CA PRO A 103 -4.31 -3.49 10.91
C PRO A 103 -4.86 -2.12 11.34
N HIS A 104 -6.13 -2.05 11.70
CA HIS A 104 -6.74 -0.80 12.17
C HIS A 104 -6.22 -0.37 13.55
N ASP A 105 -6.14 0.94 13.79
CA ASP A 105 -5.62 1.52 15.05
C ASP A 105 -6.74 1.94 16.02
N LEU A 106 -8.00 1.58 15.74
CA LEU A 106 -9.21 1.92 16.53
C LEU A 106 -9.18 1.55 18.04
N ARG A 107 -8.23 0.72 18.48
CA ARG A 107 -8.04 0.36 19.90
C ARG A 107 -7.00 1.24 20.62
N LEU A 108 -6.29 2.10 19.91
CA LEU A 108 -5.31 3.03 20.47
C LEU A 108 -6.03 4.28 21.00
N ARG A 109 -5.52 4.88 22.08
CA ARG A 109 -6.09 6.10 22.67
C ARG A 109 -5.99 7.32 21.75
N ALA A 110 -5.02 7.32 20.84
CA ALA A 110 -4.84 8.33 19.81
C ALA A 110 -4.29 7.65 18.54
N PRO A 111 -4.61 8.15 17.34
CA PRO A 111 -4.04 7.63 16.10
C PRO A 111 -2.52 7.83 16.03
N VAL A 112 -1.78 6.73 15.87
CA VAL A 112 -0.30 6.71 15.90
C VAL A 112 0.29 6.81 14.49
N ARG A 113 -0.34 6.16 13.50
CA ARG A 113 0.10 6.14 12.11
C ARG A 113 -0.67 7.12 11.25
N THR A 114 -0.04 7.63 10.19
CA THR A 114 -0.63 8.64 9.29
C THR A 114 -0.88 8.04 7.92
N ALA A 115 -2.09 8.19 7.37
CA ALA A 115 -2.39 7.79 6.01
C ALA A 115 -2.24 8.96 5.04
N VAL A 116 -1.60 8.70 3.90
CA VAL A 116 -1.35 9.66 2.81
C VAL A 116 -1.97 9.07 1.54
N LEU A 117 -2.57 9.92 0.71
CA LEU A 117 -3.10 9.52 -0.59
C LEU A 117 -2.34 10.24 -1.70
N LEU A 118 -1.80 9.48 -2.64
CA LEU A 118 -1.27 9.99 -3.90
C LEU A 118 -2.21 9.57 -5.03
N TYR A 119 -2.78 10.53 -5.75
CA TYR A 119 -3.64 10.27 -6.90
C TYR A 119 -2.96 10.74 -8.19
N CYS A 120 -2.80 9.81 -9.13
CA CYS A 120 -2.24 10.08 -10.44
C CYS A 120 -3.37 10.45 -11.39
N ARG A 121 -3.32 11.66 -11.96
CA ARG A 121 -4.36 12.14 -12.88
C ARG A 121 -3.77 12.95 -14.02
N GLU A 122 -4.53 13.01 -15.10
CA GLU A 122 -4.23 13.86 -16.24
C GLU A 122 -4.54 15.34 -15.94
N GLY A 123 -3.98 16.20 -16.81
CA GLY A 123 -4.28 17.63 -16.82
C GLY A 123 -3.57 18.46 -15.75
N GLU A 124 -4.14 19.65 -15.51
CA GLU A 124 -3.55 20.72 -14.70
C GLU A 124 -3.51 20.39 -13.20
N PRO A 125 -2.51 20.85 -12.44
CA PRO A 125 -2.39 20.60 -10.99
C PRO A 125 -3.38 21.41 -10.14
N ARG A 126 -4.31 22.14 -10.77
CA ARG A 126 -5.41 22.86 -10.12
C ARG A 126 -6.38 21.86 -9.49
N TRP A 127 -6.94 22.19 -8.33
CA TRP A 127 -7.93 21.34 -7.65
C TRP A 127 -9.16 21.10 -8.55
N THR A 128 -9.77 19.94 -8.37
CA THR A 128 -10.94 19.44 -9.09
C THR A 128 -11.94 18.81 -8.12
N GLU A 129 -13.19 18.65 -8.54
CA GLU A 129 -14.22 17.95 -7.75
C GLU A 129 -13.76 16.54 -7.33
N THR A 130 -13.05 15.83 -8.21
CA THR A 130 -12.42 14.53 -7.93
C THR A 130 -11.40 14.62 -6.80
N ASP A 131 -10.57 15.67 -6.76
CA ASP A 131 -9.63 15.89 -5.66
C ASP A 131 -10.40 16.14 -4.33
N GLY A 132 -11.49 16.90 -4.37
CA GLY A 132 -12.34 17.16 -3.21
C GLY A 132 -13.04 15.91 -2.67
N ALA A 133 -13.55 15.05 -3.55
CA ALA A 133 -14.11 13.75 -3.19
C ALA A 133 -13.02 12.83 -2.58
N TRP A 134 -11.79 12.83 -3.10
CA TRP A 134 -10.68 12.06 -2.53
C TRP A 134 -10.25 12.57 -1.16
N MET A 135 -10.18 13.88 -0.96
CA MET A 135 -9.90 14.51 0.33
C MET A 135 -10.94 14.10 1.38
N TRP A 136 -12.24 14.19 1.03
CA TRP A 136 -13.32 13.75 1.91
C TRP A 136 -13.20 12.25 2.22
N GLY A 137 -13.03 11.43 1.18
CA GLY A 137 -12.94 9.97 1.31
C GLY A 137 -11.74 9.53 2.16
N LEU A 138 -10.59 10.21 2.04
CA LEU A 138 -9.42 9.99 2.88
C LEU A 138 -9.70 10.34 4.33
N ARG A 139 -10.30 11.51 4.61
CA ARG A 139 -10.62 11.95 5.97
C ARG A 139 -11.55 10.98 6.69
N ASP A 140 -12.63 10.54 6.03
CA ASP A 140 -13.59 9.59 6.62
C ASP A 140 -12.97 8.19 6.76
N ALA A 141 -12.19 7.73 5.76
CA ALA A 141 -11.50 6.42 5.84
C ALA A 141 -10.45 6.39 6.97
N CYS A 142 -9.71 7.48 7.20
CA CYS A 142 -8.75 7.58 8.30
C CYS A 142 -9.46 7.47 9.65
N THR A 143 -10.57 8.20 9.81
CA THR A 143 -11.41 8.17 11.02
C THR A 143 -11.91 6.76 11.30
N LEU A 144 -12.44 6.08 10.27
CA LEU A 144 -12.98 4.71 10.37
C LEU A 144 -11.91 3.60 10.48
N HIS A 145 -10.64 3.89 10.23
CA HIS A 145 -9.52 2.93 10.38
C HIS A 145 -8.62 3.25 11.59
N GLY A 146 -8.88 4.35 12.30
CA GLY A 146 -8.11 4.80 13.47
C GLY A 146 -6.77 5.46 13.14
N LEU A 147 -6.58 5.97 11.91
CA LEU A 147 -5.35 6.60 11.43
C LEU A 147 -5.45 8.14 11.50
N ARG A 148 -4.30 8.83 11.58
CA ARG A 148 -4.25 10.27 11.32
C ARG A 148 -4.50 10.50 9.83
N CYS A 149 -5.43 11.39 9.50
CA CYS A 149 -5.57 11.90 8.15
C CYS A 149 -4.33 12.72 7.80
N GLY A 150 -3.62 12.34 6.73
CA GLY A 150 -2.43 13.01 6.22
C GLY A 150 -2.67 13.64 4.85
N ALA A 151 -1.57 14.03 4.20
CA ALA A 151 -1.60 14.78 2.95
C ALA A 151 -2.34 14.06 1.80
N TYR A 152 -3.03 14.86 0.98
CA TYR A 152 -3.47 14.49 -0.36
C TYR A 152 -2.51 15.07 -1.39
N ILE A 153 -2.00 14.22 -2.29
CA ILE A 153 -0.98 14.54 -3.27
C ILE A 153 -1.50 14.25 -4.67
N ALA A 154 -1.65 15.29 -5.49
CA ALA A 154 -1.92 15.12 -6.91
C ALA A 154 -0.59 14.89 -7.66
N LEU A 155 -0.54 13.89 -8.54
CA LEU A 155 0.58 13.62 -9.45
C LEU A 155 0.11 13.72 -10.91
N THR A 156 0.53 14.78 -11.59
CA THR A 156 0.30 14.98 -13.03
C THR A 156 1.49 14.46 -13.85
N PRO A 157 1.47 14.51 -15.20
CA PRO A 157 2.61 14.10 -16.03
C PRO A 157 3.91 14.86 -15.71
N ASP A 158 3.84 16.16 -15.41
CA ASP A 158 5.03 17.00 -15.19
C ASP A 158 5.44 17.18 -13.73
N ARG A 159 4.48 17.13 -12.79
CA ARG A 159 4.70 17.55 -11.41
C ARG A 159 3.84 16.82 -10.39
N TRP A 160 4.26 16.87 -9.13
CA TRP A 160 3.41 16.61 -7.98
C TRP A 160 3.10 17.89 -7.21
N GLN A 161 2.01 17.88 -6.46
CA GLN A 161 1.62 18.94 -5.53
C GLN A 161 0.89 18.35 -4.32
N VAL A 162 1.24 18.82 -3.13
CA VAL A 162 0.45 18.60 -1.90
C VAL A 162 -0.61 19.69 -1.84
N LEU A 163 -1.88 19.28 -1.88
CA LEU A 163 -3.00 20.23 -1.90
C LEU A 163 -3.31 20.70 -0.47
N GLY A 164 -3.70 21.98 -0.35
CA GLY A 164 -3.81 22.69 0.93
C GLY A 164 -2.51 23.31 1.45
N GLU A 165 -1.33 22.83 1.00
CA GLU A 165 -0.03 23.26 1.55
C GLU A 165 0.84 24.09 0.58
N GLY A 166 0.48 24.17 -0.71
CA GLY A 166 1.26 24.87 -1.74
C GLY A 166 2.59 24.19 -2.13
N ARG A 167 3.01 23.13 -1.44
CA ARG A 167 4.26 22.41 -1.69
C ARG A 167 4.16 21.52 -2.94
N GLY A 168 5.23 21.42 -3.72
CA GLY A 168 5.24 20.66 -4.97
C GLY A 168 6.63 20.49 -5.56
N GLY A 169 6.73 19.74 -6.67
CA GLY A 169 7.99 19.51 -7.38
C GLY A 169 7.78 18.75 -8.69
N ARG A 170 8.85 18.52 -9.46
CA ARG A 170 8.79 17.74 -10.71
C ARG A 170 8.43 16.27 -10.44
N ARG A 171 7.72 15.63 -11.38
CA ARG A 171 7.40 14.20 -11.34
C ARG A 171 8.68 13.36 -11.18
N PRO A 172 8.72 12.34 -10.30
CA PRO A 172 9.83 11.41 -10.26
C PRO A 172 10.01 10.70 -11.60
N ARG A 173 11.25 10.55 -12.05
CA ARG A 173 11.57 9.64 -13.15
C ARG A 173 11.71 8.22 -12.56
N PRO A 174 11.22 7.17 -13.24
CA PRO A 174 11.41 5.80 -12.77
C PRO A 174 12.92 5.52 -12.66
N SER A 175 13.33 4.79 -11.61
CA SER A 175 14.74 4.43 -11.44
C SER A 175 15.18 3.48 -12.56
N PRO A 176 16.31 3.75 -13.26
CA PRO A 176 16.78 2.91 -14.35
C PRO A 176 17.39 1.56 -13.89
N MET A 177 17.45 1.31 -12.57
CA MET A 177 18.07 0.10 -11.99
C MET A 177 17.32 -1.21 -12.32
N ASP A 178 16.08 -1.13 -12.78
CA ASP A 178 15.22 -2.29 -13.04
C ASP A 178 15.13 -2.66 -14.53
N LYS A 179 16.23 -2.43 -15.28
CA LYS A 179 16.41 -3.09 -16.57
C LYS A 179 16.91 -4.52 -16.31
N PRO A 180 16.15 -5.58 -16.65
CA PRO A 180 16.74 -6.91 -16.69
C PRO A 180 17.94 -6.85 -17.64
N ALA A 181 19.07 -7.39 -17.20
CA ALA A 181 20.27 -7.42 -18.02
C ALA A 181 19.96 -8.23 -19.28
N THR A 182 19.78 -7.54 -20.42
CA THR A 182 19.70 -8.19 -21.72
C THR A 182 21.05 -8.84 -21.95
N GLU A 183 21.14 -10.15 -21.71
CA GLU A 183 22.34 -10.92 -22.01
C GLU A 183 22.75 -10.66 -23.46
N PRO A 184 24.03 -10.35 -23.73
CA PRO A 184 24.50 -10.19 -25.09
C PRO A 184 24.42 -11.57 -25.77
N ARG A 185 23.33 -11.77 -26.52
CA ARG A 185 23.06 -12.91 -27.40
C ARG A 185 24.30 -13.19 -28.24
N ARG A 186 25.09 -14.19 -27.83
CA ARG A 186 26.30 -14.62 -28.53
C ARG A 186 25.91 -15.16 -29.91
N THR A 187 26.12 -14.34 -30.93
CA THR A 187 26.05 -14.77 -32.34
C THR A 187 27.22 -15.71 -32.59
N GLY A 188 26.97 -17.02 -32.54
CA GLY A 188 27.98 -18.07 -32.65
C GLY A 188 27.48 -19.27 -33.45
N ALA A 189 27.18 -19.06 -34.73
CA ALA A 189 26.80 -20.14 -35.63
C ALA A 189 28.06 -20.79 -36.25
N VAL A 190 28.43 -21.99 -35.80
CA VAL A 190 29.31 -22.90 -36.56
C VAL A 190 28.70 -24.30 -36.58
N ARG A 191 28.74 -24.89 -37.78
CA ARG A 191 28.08 -26.11 -38.25
C ARG A 191 28.38 -27.39 -37.45
N MET A 192 27.45 -28.34 -37.55
CA MET A 192 27.69 -29.77 -37.28
C MET A 192 28.47 -30.43 -38.43
N THR A 193 29.34 -31.38 -38.09
CA THR A 193 29.65 -32.60 -38.88
C THR A 193 29.91 -33.77 -37.91
N ALA A 194 29.81 -35.01 -38.38
CA ALA A 194 29.47 -36.16 -37.53
C ALA A 194 30.57 -37.23 -37.37
N ALA A 195 30.32 -38.12 -36.39
CA ALA A 195 30.74 -39.52 -36.28
C ALA A 195 32.21 -39.89 -35.95
N ARG A 196 32.44 -40.43 -34.74
CA ARG A 196 32.57 -41.90 -34.49
C ARG A 196 32.78 -42.26 -33.00
N ARG A 197 32.17 -43.38 -32.58
CA ARG A 197 32.54 -44.26 -31.43
C ARG A 197 33.15 -45.56 -32.03
N PRO A 198 33.69 -46.56 -31.29
CA PRO A 198 33.53 -46.94 -29.87
C PRO A 198 34.76 -46.52 -29.01
N ALA A 199 35.11 -47.02 -27.82
CA ALA A 199 34.62 -48.14 -27.00
C ALA A 199 34.76 -47.88 -25.46
N ALA A 200 34.79 -48.95 -24.66
CA ALA A 200 35.20 -49.02 -23.24
C ALA A 200 35.79 -50.43 -22.98
N PRO A 201 36.58 -50.67 -21.91
CA PRO A 201 35.99 -50.96 -20.59
C PRO A 201 36.74 -50.36 -19.36
N ARG A 202 36.14 -50.58 -18.18
CA ARG A 202 36.63 -50.30 -16.80
C ARG A 202 37.48 -51.50 -16.28
N PRO A 203 37.92 -51.59 -14.99
CA PRO A 203 37.93 -50.62 -13.86
C PRO A 203 39.33 -50.46 -13.18
N ASP A 204 39.43 -49.62 -12.13
CA ASP A 204 39.89 -50.08 -10.80
C ASP A 204 39.77 -49.04 -9.67
N VAL A 205 39.53 -49.55 -8.46
CA VAL A 205 39.44 -48.95 -7.11
C VAL A 205 39.62 -50.13 -6.12
N PRO A 206 39.89 -49.97 -4.79
CA PRO A 206 39.92 -48.77 -3.96
C PRO A 206 41.15 -48.68 -3.01
N ARG A 207 41.16 -47.69 -2.08
CA ARG A 207 41.49 -47.77 -0.62
C ARG A 207 41.83 -46.36 -0.08
N THR A 208 41.73 -45.97 1.20
CA THR A 208 40.87 -46.31 2.37
C THR A 208 41.14 -45.24 3.46
N ALA A 209 40.25 -45.11 4.46
CA ALA A 209 40.38 -44.37 5.72
C ALA A 209 40.30 -42.82 5.60
N ALA A 210 39.26 -42.14 6.08
CA ALA A 210 38.67 -42.09 7.43
C ALA A 210 39.45 -41.19 8.40
N ASN A 211 38.76 -40.16 8.90
CA ASN A 211 38.89 -39.74 10.28
C ASN A 211 37.56 -39.17 10.79
N LEU A 212 37.24 -39.51 12.03
CA LEU A 212 36.01 -39.16 12.74
C LEU A 212 36.29 -38.06 13.77
N SER A 213 35.48 -37.01 13.78
CA SER A 213 35.15 -36.22 14.99
C SER A 213 33.81 -35.52 14.70
N VAL A 214 32.70 -35.85 15.35
CA VAL A 214 32.40 -35.86 16.79
C VAL A 214 32.62 -34.49 17.43
N ALA A 215 31.59 -33.65 17.37
CA ALA A 215 31.31 -32.61 18.34
C ALA A 215 29.80 -32.29 18.34
N GLN A 216 29.02 -33.07 19.08
CA GLN A 216 27.67 -32.65 19.48
C GLN A 216 27.81 -31.63 20.62
N SER A 217 27.14 -30.48 20.50
CA SER A 217 26.96 -29.55 21.62
C SER A 217 25.54 -28.99 21.63
N ARG A 218 24.61 -29.76 22.22
CA ARG A 218 23.33 -29.21 22.71
C ARG A 218 23.63 -28.32 23.92
N SER A 219 23.11 -27.09 23.94
CA SER A 219 22.93 -26.31 25.18
C SER A 219 21.85 -25.24 25.04
N ALA A 220 20.61 -25.62 25.38
CA ALA A 220 19.70 -24.77 26.14
C ALA A 220 19.49 -25.49 27.49
N PRO A 221 19.30 -24.80 28.63
CA PRO A 221 17.91 -24.44 28.99
C PRO A 221 17.72 -23.25 29.96
N ARG A 222 16.45 -23.06 30.38
CA ARG A 222 15.90 -22.29 31.52
C ARG A 222 15.83 -20.76 31.33
N ARG A 223 14.68 -20.07 31.47
CA ARG A 223 13.45 -20.18 32.32
C ARG A 223 13.60 -19.52 33.70
N THR A 224 13.17 -18.25 33.76
CA THR A 224 12.74 -17.45 34.92
C THR A 224 11.68 -16.46 34.39
N GLY A 225 10.56 -16.15 35.06
CA GLY A 225 9.99 -16.71 36.29
C GLY A 225 9.14 -15.67 37.02
N GLY A 226 7.82 -15.85 37.09
CA GLY A 226 6.87 -14.97 37.81
C GLY A 226 6.63 -13.60 37.15
N GLY A 227 5.53 -12.89 37.41
CA GLY A 227 4.33 -13.24 38.19
C GLY A 227 3.43 -12.00 38.31
N ALA A 228 2.11 -12.16 38.24
CA ALA A 228 1.19 -11.09 38.63
C ALA A 228 1.22 -10.93 40.18
N PRO A 229 0.80 -9.76 40.70
CA PRO A 229 -0.57 -9.74 41.19
C PRO A 229 -1.38 -8.48 40.88
N GLU A 230 -2.66 -8.76 40.66
CA GLU A 230 -3.86 -8.00 41.02
C GLU A 230 -3.72 -7.00 42.19
N ALA A 231 -4.34 -5.82 42.03
CA ALA A 231 -4.63 -4.87 43.10
C ALA A 231 -6.08 -4.35 42.97
N HIS A 232 -6.96 -4.80 43.86
CA HIS A 232 -8.33 -4.31 44.04
C HIS A 232 -8.38 -3.02 44.90
N ARG A 233 -9.60 -2.44 45.02
CA ARG A 233 -10.08 -1.46 46.04
C ARG A 233 -9.83 0.03 45.71
N HIS A 234 -10.67 1.02 46.06
CA HIS A 234 -12.01 1.13 46.69
C HIS A 234 -12.77 2.29 46.00
N THR A 235 -14.08 2.23 45.73
CA THR A 235 -15.21 2.69 46.58
C THR A 235 -15.13 4.15 47.08
N ALA A 236 -16.02 5.02 46.59
CA ALA A 236 -16.74 6.04 47.38
C ALA A 236 -17.85 6.71 46.54
N ALA A 237 -19.02 6.91 47.13
CA ALA A 237 -20.12 7.70 46.56
C ALA A 237 -20.21 9.07 47.27
N ARG A 238 -20.79 10.05 46.57
CA ARG A 238 -21.54 11.18 47.14
C ARG A 238 -22.48 11.76 46.09
#